data_AF-A0A9W9CM43-F1
#
_entry.id   AF-A0A9W9CM43-F1
#
_cell.length_a   1.000
_cell.length_b   1.000
_cell.length_c   1.000
_cell.angle_alpha   90.00
_cell.angle_beta   90.00
_cell.angle_gamma   90.00
#
_symmetry.space_group_name_H-M   'P 1'
#
loop_
_entity.id
_entity.type
_entity.pdbx_description
1 polymer ?
#
loop_
_entity_poly.entity_id
_entity_poly.type
_entity_poly.pdbx_seq_one_letter_code
_entity_poly.pdbx_strand_id
1 'polypeptide(L)'
;MVCQNGQIIDEDTKITLRRRRTYMEGQSLDQTSKLFACSSDVAPEYKWDPAIEQVAELKHSVLSSQLSTFDTRVVRGVRHWDLRYDREIKIGTKEGTLEFKVFHEGVEWGKSEIEYDTKRKEKRGLNGLRPPTPFGGTSAFRSASR
;
A
#
# COMPACT_ATOMS: atom_id res chain seq x y z
N MET A 1 -8.17 -10.28 -0.27
CA MET A 1 -8.67 -9.58 0.93
C MET A 1 -10.17 -9.70 0.84
N VAL A 2 -10.83 -10.38 1.77
CA VAL A 2 -12.28 -10.50 1.77
C VAL A 2 -12.75 -10.17 3.17
N CYS A 3 -13.08 -8.90 3.40
CA CYS A 3 -14.05 -8.57 4.43
C CYS A 3 -15.41 -9.05 3.90
N GLN A 4 -16.23 -9.64 4.76
CA GLN A 4 -17.57 -10.01 4.33
C GLN A 4 -18.40 -8.75 4.07
N ASN A 5 -19.32 -8.80 3.12
CA ASN A 5 -20.22 -7.68 2.88
C ASN A 5 -21.02 -7.40 4.17
N GLY A 6 -21.06 -6.13 4.59
CA GLY A 6 -21.68 -5.72 5.85
C GLY A 6 -20.85 -6.00 7.12
N GLN A 7 -19.61 -6.47 7.00
CA GLN A 7 -18.73 -6.62 8.16
C GLN A 7 -18.43 -5.24 8.76
N ILE A 8 -18.89 -5.03 9.99
CA ILE A 8 -18.52 -3.86 10.79
C ILE A 8 -17.05 -4.01 11.19
N ILE A 9 -16.25 -2.99 10.89
CA ILE A 9 -14.85 -2.91 11.30
C ILE A 9 -14.81 -2.09 12.58
N ASP A 10 -14.43 -2.74 13.67
CA ASP A 10 -14.23 -2.15 14.99
C ASP A 10 -12.74 -2.04 15.34
N GLU A 11 -12.45 -1.53 16.54
CA GLU A 11 -11.07 -1.27 16.99
C GLU A 11 -10.19 -2.53 17.13
N ASP A 12 -10.83 -3.70 17.23
CA ASP A 12 -10.17 -4.98 17.42
C ASP A 12 -10.25 -5.88 16.18
N THR A 13 -10.76 -5.35 15.06
CA THR A 13 -10.85 -6.09 13.81
C THR A 13 -9.45 -6.41 13.30
N LYS A 14 -9.15 -7.72 13.31
CA LYS A 14 -7.91 -8.31 12.82
C LYS A 14 -8.18 -9.12 11.56
N ILE A 15 -7.32 -8.93 10.57
CA ILE A 15 -7.32 -9.72 9.34
C ILE A 15 -5.98 -10.43 9.23
N THR A 16 -6.00 -11.76 9.26
CA THR A 16 -4.81 -12.58 9.05
C THR A 16 -4.75 -13.06 7.60
N LEU A 17 -3.63 -12.79 6.94
CA LEU A 17 -3.35 -13.19 5.57
C LEU A 17 -2.19 -14.18 5.56
N ARG A 18 -2.50 -15.44 5.26
CA ARG A 18 -1.47 -16.46 5.06
C ARG A 18 -0.72 -16.19 3.76
N ARG A 19 0.61 -16.17 3.82
CA ARG A 19 1.49 -16.00 2.66
C ARG A 19 2.35 -17.24 2.48
N ARG A 20 2.42 -17.68 1.23
CA ARG A 20 3.30 -18.76 0.80
C ARG A 20 4.04 -18.32 -0.46
N ARG A 21 5.36 -18.45 -0.47
CA ARG A 21 6.21 -18.11 -1.61
C ARG A 21 7.44 -19.01 -1.63
N THR A 22 7.79 -19.51 -2.81
CA THR A 22 9.12 -20.09 -3.02
C THR A 22 10.11 -18.98 -3.33
N TYR A 23 11.17 -18.88 -2.54
CA TYR A 23 12.27 -17.96 -2.75
C TYR A 23 13.49 -18.72 -3.29
N MET A 24 14.12 -18.18 -4.31
CA MET A 24 15.33 -18.75 -4.92
C MET A 24 16.54 -17.91 -4.52
N GLU A 25 17.67 -18.56 -4.31
CA GLU A 25 18.93 -17.90 -3.96
C GLU A 25 19.28 -16.78 -4.95
N GLY A 26 19.64 -15.61 -4.42
CA GLY A 26 19.96 -14.42 -5.21
C GLY A 26 18.76 -13.56 -5.64
N GLN A 27 17.51 -13.97 -5.37
CA GLN A 27 16.35 -13.10 -5.61
C GLN A 27 16.19 -12.03 -4.51
N SER A 28 15.37 -11.02 -4.76
CA SER A 28 15.02 -10.08 -3.69
C SER A 28 14.06 -10.70 -2.67
N LEU A 29 14.39 -10.50 -1.38
CA LEU A 29 13.56 -10.83 -0.22
C LEU A 29 12.51 -9.75 0.08
N ASP A 30 12.52 -8.68 -0.71
CA ASP A 30 11.49 -7.64 -0.63
C ASP A 30 10.20 -8.14 -1.27
N GLN A 31 9.09 -7.74 -0.66
CA GLN A 31 7.78 -7.95 -1.21
C GLN A 31 6.88 -6.76 -0.87
N THR A 32 6.22 -6.28 -1.91
CA THR A 32 5.31 -5.15 -1.85
C THR A 32 3.88 -5.66 -2.00
N SER A 33 2.97 -5.15 -1.17
CA SER A 33 1.53 -5.39 -1.29
C SER A 33 0.80 -4.07 -1.27
N LYS A 34 -0.16 -3.88 -2.18
CA LYS A 34 -0.96 -2.66 -2.23
C LYS A 34 -2.26 -2.84 -1.48
N LEU A 35 -2.66 -1.83 -0.74
CA LEU A 35 -3.97 -1.74 -0.10
C LEU A 35 -4.87 -0.83 -0.92
N PHE A 36 -6.11 -1.27 -1.05
CA PHE A 36 -7.13 -0.61 -1.83
C PHE A 36 -8.37 -0.40 -0.96
N ALA A 37 -9.05 0.72 -1.17
CA ALA A 37 -10.35 1.02 -0.60
C ALA A 37 -11.36 1.27 -1.72
N CYS A 38 -12.63 0.99 -1.46
CA CYS A 38 -13.73 1.33 -2.36
C CYS A 38 -14.76 2.08 -1.52
N SER A 39 -15.12 3.30 -1.93
CA SER A 39 -16.13 4.12 -1.23
C SER A 39 -17.53 3.93 -1.80
N SER A 40 -17.70 3.08 -2.80
CA SER A 40 -19.00 2.75 -3.40
C SER A 40 -19.72 1.74 -2.52
N ASP A 41 -21.02 1.97 -2.28
CA ASP A 41 -21.91 1.01 -1.62
C ASP A 41 -22.12 -0.27 -2.46
N VAL A 42 -21.86 -0.17 -3.76
CA VAL A 42 -21.85 -1.31 -4.68
C VAL A 42 -20.46 -1.93 -4.68
N ALA A 43 -20.38 -3.22 -4.38
CA ALA A 43 -19.13 -3.98 -4.41
C ALA A 43 -18.51 -3.92 -5.82
N PRO A 44 -17.21 -3.63 -5.95
CA PRO A 44 -16.57 -3.53 -7.24
C PRO A 44 -16.43 -4.91 -7.88
N GLU A 45 -16.71 -5.01 -9.19
CA GLU A 45 -16.55 -6.27 -9.93
C GLU A 45 -15.08 -6.63 -10.17
N TYR A 46 -14.22 -5.61 -10.34
CA TYR A 46 -12.81 -5.79 -10.66
C TYR A 46 -11.92 -4.83 -9.87
N LYS A 47 -10.66 -5.20 -9.64
CA LYS A 47 -9.66 -4.38 -8.90
C LYS A 47 -9.29 -3.03 -9.55
N TRP A 48 -9.76 -2.77 -10.76
CA TRP A 48 -9.46 -1.58 -11.58
C TRP A 48 -10.69 -0.70 -11.72
N ASP A 49 -11.77 -1.03 -11.01
CA ASP A 49 -12.98 -0.23 -10.96
C ASP A 49 -12.60 1.22 -10.59
N PRO A 50 -13.13 2.24 -11.28
CA PRO A 50 -12.87 3.64 -10.95
C PRO A 50 -13.19 4.01 -9.49
N ALA A 51 -14.09 3.29 -8.84
CA ALA A 51 -14.44 3.48 -7.43
C ALA A 51 -13.38 2.91 -6.47
N ILE A 52 -12.43 2.10 -6.96
CA ILE A 52 -11.31 1.59 -6.17
C ILE A 52 -10.14 2.58 -6.19
N GLU A 53 -9.72 3.00 -5.00
CA GLU A 53 -8.53 3.81 -4.79
C GLU A 53 -7.43 3.01 -4.08
N GLN A 54 -6.17 3.16 -4.53
CA GLN A 54 -5.02 2.65 -3.79
C GLN A 54 -4.75 3.58 -2.61
N VAL A 55 -4.90 3.07 -1.38
CA VAL A 55 -4.75 3.87 -0.15
C VAL A 55 -3.37 3.72 0.48
N ALA A 56 -2.70 2.59 0.29
CA ALA A 56 -1.37 2.36 0.86
C ALA A 56 -0.55 1.32 0.08
N GLU A 57 0.76 1.32 0.31
CA GLU A 57 1.69 0.32 -0.18
C GLU A 57 2.51 -0.23 1.00
N LEU A 58 2.50 -1.55 1.15
CA LEU A 58 3.12 -2.29 2.23
C LEU A 58 4.33 -3.03 1.71
N LYS A 59 5.51 -2.47 1.96
CA LYS A 59 6.76 -3.17 1.71
C LYS A 59 7.16 -3.97 2.96
N HIS A 60 7.51 -5.23 2.78
CA HIS A 60 8.19 -6.00 3.81
C HIS A 60 9.42 -6.67 3.19
N SER A 61 10.42 -6.90 4.03
CA SER A 61 11.67 -7.56 3.65
C SER A 61 11.94 -8.66 4.66
N VAL A 62 12.16 -9.88 4.17
CA VAL A 62 12.63 -10.98 5.03
C VAL A 62 14.14 -10.86 5.17
N LEU A 63 14.66 -10.98 6.39
CA LEU A 63 16.10 -10.95 6.61
C LEU A 63 16.71 -12.28 6.19
N SER A 64 17.89 -12.24 5.56
CA SER A 64 18.61 -13.47 5.18
C SER A 64 18.92 -14.36 6.39
N SER A 65 19.10 -13.77 7.59
CA SER A 65 19.29 -14.51 8.84
C SER A 65 18.07 -15.31 9.28
N GLN A 66 16.86 -14.90 8.88
CA GLN A 66 15.61 -15.62 9.17
C GLN A 66 15.38 -16.77 8.20
N LEU A 67 16.09 -16.83 7.06
CA LEU A 67 15.89 -17.87 6.06
C LEU A 67 16.21 -19.28 6.56
N SER A 68 17.05 -19.42 7.60
CA SER A 68 17.38 -20.70 8.22
C SER A 68 16.20 -21.36 8.92
N THR A 69 15.16 -20.61 9.25
CA THR A 69 13.95 -21.12 9.92
C THR A 69 12.96 -21.78 8.95
N PHE A 70 13.13 -21.57 7.64
CA PHE A 70 12.24 -22.13 6.63
C PHE A 70 12.77 -23.43 6.04
N ASP A 71 11.84 -24.26 5.58
CA ASP A 71 12.15 -25.44 4.78
C ASP A 71 12.97 -25.06 3.54
N THR A 72 14.07 -25.80 3.33
CA THR A 72 14.94 -25.61 2.17
C THR A 72 15.00 -26.85 1.31
N ARG A 73 15.15 -26.64 0.00
CA ARG A 73 15.42 -27.69 -0.97
C ARG A 73 16.39 -27.20 -2.02
N VAL A 74 17.21 -28.10 -2.54
CA VAL A 74 18.11 -27.81 -3.66
C VAL A 74 17.47 -28.35 -4.95
N VAL A 75 17.27 -27.48 -5.93
CA VAL A 75 16.71 -27.82 -7.24
C VAL A 75 17.69 -27.37 -8.30
N ARG A 76 18.22 -28.32 -9.10
CA ARG A 76 19.21 -28.05 -10.14
C ARG A 76 20.45 -27.27 -9.64
N GLY A 77 20.92 -27.59 -8.44
CA GLY A 77 22.08 -26.94 -7.82
C GLY A 77 21.80 -25.57 -7.18
N VAL A 78 20.57 -25.06 -7.26
CA VAL A 78 20.16 -23.79 -6.66
C VAL A 78 19.38 -24.05 -5.37
N ARG A 79 19.63 -23.27 -4.33
CA ARG A 79 18.88 -23.36 -3.07
C ARG A 79 17.55 -22.61 -3.19
N HIS A 80 16.48 -23.27 -2.76
CA HIS A 80 15.13 -22.72 -2.69
C HIS A 80 14.63 -22.82 -1.25
N TRP A 81 13.93 -21.78 -0.79
CA TRP A 81 13.26 -21.70 0.50
C TRP A 81 11.74 -21.67 0.29
N ASP A 82 10.96 -22.43 1.06
CA ASP A 82 9.49 -22.33 1.09
C ASP A 82 9.09 -21.39 2.23
N LEU A 83 8.95 -20.10 1.90
CA LEU A 83 8.57 -19.07 2.86
C LEU A 83 7.08 -19.19 3.17
N ARG A 84 6.76 -19.52 4.41
CA ARG A 84 5.38 -19.58 4.93
C ARG A 84 5.26 -18.71 6.17
N TYR A 85 4.51 -17.62 6.08
CA TYR A 85 4.34 -16.68 7.17
C TYR A 85 2.95 -16.06 7.12
N ASP A 86 2.49 -15.56 8.25
CA ASP A 86 1.20 -14.90 8.40
C ASP A 86 1.42 -13.39 8.52
N ARG A 87 0.63 -12.61 7.79
CA ARG A 87 0.56 -11.16 7.97
C ARG A 87 -0.75 -10.82 8.65
N GLU A 88 -0.68 -10.27 9.84
CA GLU A 88 -1.83 -9.69 10.53
C GLU A 88 -1.95 -8.20 10.20
N ILE A 89 -3.16 -7.77 9.93
CA ILE A 89 -3.53 -6.37 9.71
C ILE A 89 -4.55 -6.01 10.77
N LYS A 90 -4.25 -5.05 11.63
CA LYS A 90 -5.19 -4.46 12.58
C LYS A 90 -5.72 -3.17 11.98
N ILE A 91 -7.01 -3.17 11.62
CA ILE A 91 -7.67 -2.03 10.94
C ILE A 91 -8.20 -1.03 11.96
N GLY A 92 -8.54 -1.51 13.14
CA GLY A 92 -9.19 -0.77 14.21
C GLY A 92 -8.30 0.09 15.12
N THR A 93 -7.09 0.42 14.71
CA THR A 93 -6.28 1.35 15.52
C THR A 93 -6.88 2.76 15.45
N LYS A 94 -6.74 3.55 16.54
CA LYS A 94 -7.23 4.94 16.69
C LYS A 94 -7.27 5.67 15.35
N GLU A 95 -8.40 6.36 15.08
CA GLU A 95 -8.73 7.04 13.81
C GLU A 95 -7.51 7.33 12.93
N GLY A 96 -7.42 6.62 11.80
CA GLY A 96 -6.38 6.89 10.82
C GLY A 96 -5.05 6.18 11.06
N THR A 97 -5.00 5.05 11.75
CA THR A 97 -3.80 4.19 11.78
C THR A 97 -4.12 2.79 11.29
N LEU A 98 -3.21 2.15 10.56
CA LEU A 98 -3.21 0.72 10.25
C LEU A 98 -1.94 0.09 10.82
N GLU A 99 -2.08 -0.95 11.63
CA GLU A 99 -0.93 -1.71 12.16
C GLU A 99 -0.78 -3.03 11.40
N PHE A 100 0.44 -3.33 10.99
CA PHE A 100 0.82 -4.54 10.25
C PHE A 100 1.83 -5.32 11.07
N LYS A 101 1.55 -6.60 11.30
CA LYS A 101 2.47 -7.53 11.95
C LYS A 101 2.75 -8.71 11.06
N VAL A 102 3.98 -9.20 11.11
CA VAL A 102 4.38 -10.42 10.42
C VAL A 102 4.73 -11.46 11.47
N PHE A 103 4.11 -12.62 11.37
CA PHE A 103 4.30 -13.75 12.26
C PHE A 103 4.79 -14.97 11.49
N HIS A 104 5.70 -15.73 12.08
CA HIS A 104 6.08 -17.06 11.62
C HIS A 104 6.12 -17.98 12.85
N GLU A 105 5.39 -19.11 12.77
CA GLU A 105 5.27 -20.07 13.88
C GLU A 105 4.87 -19.43 15.22
N GLY A 106 4.05 -18.36 15.18
CA GLY A 106 3.62 -17.62 16.36
C GLY A 106 4.61 -16.58 16.89
N VAL A 107 5.80 -16.47 16.31
CA VAL A 107 6.81 -15.45 16.66
C VAL A 107 6.64 -14.21 15.77
N GLU A 108 6.55 -13.03 16.38
CA GLU A 108 6.53 -11.75 15.65
C GLU A 108 7.92 -11.47 15.05
N TRP A 109 7.99 -11.32 13.74
CA TRP A 109 9.23 -11.03 13.00
C TRP A 109 9.41 -9.56 12.67
N GLY A 110 8.33 -8.79 12.74
CA GLY A 110 8.37 -7.36 12.51
C GLY A 110 6.99 -6.75 12.53
N LYS A 111 6.99 -5.45 12.80
CA LYS A 111 5.80 -4.60 12.79
C LYS A 111 6.02 -3.35 11.96
N SER A 112 4.95 -2.83 11.40
CA SER A 112 4.93 -1.55 10.69
C SER A 112 3.57 -0.89 10.91
N GLU A 113 3.55 0.44 11.01
CA GLU A 113 2.35 1.23 11.23
C GLU A 113 2.25 2.26 10.08
N ILE A 114 1.05 2.48 9.58
CA ILE A 114 0.75 3.53 8.59
C ILE A 114 -0.32 4.43 9.18
N GLU A 115 0.00 5.71 9.32
CA GLU A 115 -0.99 6.75 9.59
C GLU A 115 -1.62 7.22 8.26
N TYR A 116 -2.94 7.22 8.17
CA TYR A 116 -3.73 7.75 7.07
C TYR A 116 -4.69 8.82 7.58
N ASP A 117 -4.54 10.04 7.09
CA ASP A 117 -5.40 11.17 7.47
C ASP A 117 -6.75 11.10 6.73
N THR A 118 -7.83 10.80 7.46
CA THR A 118 -9.20 10.79 6.95
C THR A 118 -9.73 12.19 6.63
N LYS A 119 -9.08 13.28 7.08
CA LYS A 119 -9.58 14.67 6.94
C LYS A 119 -9.24 15.33 5.59
N ARG A 120 -8.53 14.65 4.69
CA ARG A 120 -8.04 15.27 3.44
C ARG A 120 -9.03 15.32 2.27
N LYS A 121 -10.28 14.86 2.44
CA LYS A 121 -11.30 14.81 1.35
C LYS A 121 -12.36 15.92 1.36
N GLU A 122 -12.20 17.01 2.12
CA GLU A 122 -13.19 18.12 2.13
C GLU A 122 -12.76 19.43 1.45
N LYS A 123 -11.63 19.46 0.71
CA LYS A 123 -11.16 20.69 0.02
C LYS A 123 -10.86 20.53 -1.48
N ARG A 124 -11.72 19.83 -2.21
CA ARG A 124 -11.74 19.90 -3.70
C ARG A 124 -13.12 20.22 -4.29
N GLY A 125 -13.98 20.87 -3.52
CA GLY A 125 -15.11 21.65 -4.03
C GLY A 125 -14.92 23.09 -3.58
N LEU A 126 -15.03 24.06 -4.48
CA LEU A 126 -14.76 25.50 -4.28
C LEU A 126 -13.28 25.90 -4.16
N ASN A 127 -12.60 26.04 -5.30
CA ASN A 127 -11.94 27.30 -5.69
C ASN A 127 -11.20 27.13 -7.01
N GLY A 128 -11.78 27.67 -8.08
CA GLY A 128 -11.17 27.68 -9.40
C GLY A 128 -11.93 28.49 -10.45
N LEU A 129 -12.79 29.43 -10.06
CA LEU A 129 -13.18 30.52 -10.96
C LEU A 129 -11.95 31.40 -11.15
N ARG A 130 -11.23 31.22 -12.27
CA ARG A 130 -10.21 32.17 -12.70
C ARG A 130 -10.91 33.46 -13.14
N PRO A 131 -10.55 34.64 -12.64
CA PRO A 131 -10.99 35.89 -13.26
C PRO A 131 -10.30 36.05 -14.63
N PRO A 132 -10.95 36.75 -15.59
CA PRO A 132 -10.38 36.97 -16.91
C PRO A 132 -9.20 37.95 -16.83
N THR A 133 -8.09 37.58 -17.46
CA THR A 133 -6.94 38.46 -17.71
C THR A 133 -7.34 39.61 -18.64
N PRO A 134 -7.10 40.88 -18.29
CA PRO A 134 -7.27 41.97 -19.24
C PRO A 134 -6.11 42.02 -20.24
N PHE A 135 -6.50 42.19 -21.51
CA PHE A 135 -5.65 42.50 -22.66
C PHE A 135 -5.06 43.92 -22.59
N GLY A 136 -3.92 44.10 -23.26
CA GLY A 136 -3.39 45.38 -23.74
C GLY A 136 -2.08 45.79 -23.05
N GLY A 137 -0.97 46.06 -23.73
CA GLY A 137 -0.68 46.23 -25.14
C GLY A 137 0.55 47.16 -25.27
N THR A 138 1.35 46.96 -26.33
CA THR A 138 2.31 47.92 -26.94
C THR A 138 3.51 48.42 -26.12
N SER A 139 4.70 48.69 -26.63
CA SER A 139 5.38 48.51 -27.92
C SER A 139 6.82 49.04 -27.79
N ALA A 140 7.76 48.43 -28.53
CA ALA A 140 8.94 49.02 -29.19
C ALA A 140 10.01 49.81 -28.38
N PHE A 141 11.30 49.47 -28.55
CA PHE A 141 12.18 50.16 -29.52
C PHE A 141 13.57 49.49 -29.69
N ARG A 142 14.14 49.71 -30.88
CA ARG A 142 15.45 49.31 -31.43
C ARG A 142 16.62 49.87 -30.59
N SER A 143 17.87 49.37 -30.64
CA SER A 143 18.82 49.58 -31.76
C SER A 143 20.15 48.82 -31.59
N ALA A 144 20.81 48.65 -32.74
CA ALA A 144 22.08 47.95 -32.97
C ALA A 144 23.36 48.78 -32.75
N SER A 145 24.50 48.07 -32.87
CA SER A 145 25.88 48.52 -33.21
C SER A 145 26.71 49.06 -32.03
N ARG A 146 28.02 48.76 -31.89
CA ARG A 146 29.07 48.30 -32.81
C ARG A 146 29.89 47.16 -32.22
#